data_AF-A0A8J7RAN8-F1
#
_entry.id   AF-A0A8J7RAN8-F1
#
_cell.length_a   1.000
_cell.length_b   1.000
_cell.length_c   1.000
_cell.angle_alpha   90.00
_cell.angle_beta   90.00
_cell.angle_gamma   90.00
#
_symmetry.space_group_name_H-M   'P 1'
#
loop_
_entity.id
_entity.type
_entity.pdbx_description
1 polymer ?
#
loop_
_entity_poly.entity_id
_entity_poly.type
_entity_poly.pdbx_seq_one_letter_code
_entity_poly.pdbx_strand_id
1 'polypeptide(L)'
;MVDVGTLSLVATGALLLFALAVGIRVLAGIFRDGRERSRKRREGEIDRYTEDPVYDRDPPDPDADGAAPATCPQCGAENASEFAYCRECAAPLGPNP
;
A
#
# COMPACT_ATOMS: atom_id res chain seq x y z
N MET A 1 2.64 -25.37 55.62
CA MET A 1 1.28 -24.99 55.20
C MET A 1 1.43 -24.10 53.99
N VAL A 2 0.81 -24.45 52.85
CA VAL A 2 0.82 -23.59 51.67
C VAL A 2 -0.22 -22.50 51.90
N ASP A 3 0.21 -21.25 51.90
CA ASP A 3 -0.67 -20.10 52.11
C ASP A 3 -1.55 -19.85 50.87
N VAL A 4 -2.78 -19.37 51.08
CA VAL A 4 -3.73 -19.07 49.99
C VAL A 4 -3.17 -18.02 49.04
N GLY A 5 -2.37 -17.07 49.55
CA GLY A 5 -1.67 -16.08 48.75
C GLY A 5 -0.64 -16.72 47.82
N THR A 6 0.15 -17.67 48.32
CA THR A 6 1.12 -18.43 47.50
C THR A 6 0.41 -19.22 46.41
N LEU A 7 -0.72 -19.86 46.73
CA LEU A 7 -1.50 -20.63 45.76
C LEU A 7 -2.07 -19.72 44.65
N SER A 8 -2.56 -18.53 45.03
CA SER A 8 -3.12 -17.55 44.11
C SER A 8 -2.05 -16.94 43.19
N LEU A 9 -0.86 -16.66 43.72
CA LEU A 9 0.28 -16.20 42.93
C LEU A 9 0.70 -17.25 41.89
N VAL A 10 0.83 -18.50 42.30
CA VAL A 10 1.19 -19.61 41.40
C VAL A 10 0.12 -19.80 40.32
N ALA A 11 -1.16 -19.81 40.70
CA ALA A 11 -2.26 -19.97 39.76
C ALA A 11 -2.30 -18.83 38.74
N THR A 12 -2.18 -17.58 39.20
CA THR A 12 -2.19 -16.40 38.32
C THR A 12 -0.97 -16.39 37.40
N GLY A 13 0.22 -16.71 37.92
CA GLY A 13 1.43 -16.83 37.12
C GLY A 13 1.32 -17.89 36.04
N ALA A 14 0.80 -19.08 36.37
CA ALA A 14 0.56 -20.14 35.40
C ALA A 14 -0.43 -19.71 34.30
N LEU A 15 -1.50 -18.99 34.67
CA LEU A 15 -2.51 -18.50 33.74
C LEU A 15 -1.95 -17.45 32.77
N LEU A 16 -1.13 -16.52 33.28
CA LEU A 16 -0.44 -15.52 32.46
C LEU A 16 0.57 -16.16 31.50
N LEU A 17 1.37 -17.12 31.97
CA LEU A 17 2.32 -17.84 31.12
C LEU A 17 1.60 -18.65 30.05
N PHE A 18 0.47 -19.27 30.38
CA PHE A 18 -0.36 -19.98 29.42
C PHE A 18 -0.91 -19.03 28.35
N ALA A 19 -1.49 -17.89 28.75
CA ALA A 19 -1.96 -16.87 27.81
C ALA A 19 -0.83 -16.35 26.90
N LEU A 20 0.35 -16.09 27.48
CA LEU A 20 1.53 -15.68 26.72
C LEU A 20 1.96 -16.74 25.71
N ALA A 21 2.01 -18.02 26.11
CA ALA A 21 2.38 -19.13 25.25
C ALA A 21 1.42 -19.28 24.05
N VAL A 22 0.11 -19.11 24.28
CA VAL A 22 -0.90 -19.10 23.21
C VAL A 22 -0.64 -17.94 22.24
N GLY A 23 -0.40 -16.74 22.75
CA GLY A 23 -0.06 -15.57 21.93
C GLY A 23 1.20 -15.79 21.09
N ILE A 24 2.27 -16.30 21.69
CA ILE A 24 3.53 -16.63 21.01
C ILE A 24 3.29 -17.66 19.90
N ARG A 25 2.46 -18.69 20.14
CA ARG A 25 2.16 -19.72 19.13
C ARG A 25 1.47 -19.13 17.90
N VAL A 26 0.52 -18.22 18.09
CA VAL A 26 -0.17 -17.53 16.99
C VAL A 26 0.81 -16.66 16.20
N LEU A 27 1.60 -15.85 16.90
CA LEU A 27 2.62 -14.99 16.28
C LEU A 27 3.68 -15.80 15.51
N ALA A 28 4.11 -16.93 16.05
CA ALA A 28 5.05 -17.83 15.39
C ALA A 28 4.48 -18.43 14.10
N GLY A 29 3.17 -18.71 14.05
CA GLY A 29 2.47 -19.12 12.83
C GLY A 29 2.52 -18.03 11.75
N ILE A 30 2.10 -16.81 12.11
CA ILE A 30 2.11 -15.66 11.20
C ILE A 30 3.52 -15.36 10.69
N PHE A 31 4.52 -15.38 11.57
CA PHE A 31 5.91 -15.12 11.19
C PHE A 31 6.48 -16.20 10.28
N ARG A 32 6.11 -17.48 10.47
CA ARG A 32 6.54 -18.57 9.60
C ARG A 32 5.97 -18.41 8.19
N ASP A 33 4.67 -18.11 8.09
CA ASP A 33 4.00 -17.84 6.82
C ASP A 33 4.61 -16.62 6.11
N GLY A 34 4.87 -15.55 6.86
CA GLY A 34 5.53 -14.34 6.36
C GLY A 34 6.95 -14.61 5.88
N ARG A 35 7.72 -15.42 6.63
CA ARG A 35 9.09 -15.79 6.27
C ARG A 35 9.13 -16.67 5.01
N GLU A 36 8.16 -17.56 4.82
CA GLU A 36 8.08 -18.37 3.60
C GLU A 36 7.80 -17.51 2.37
N ARG A 37 6.89 -16.54 2.46
CA ARG A 37 6.65 -15.57 1.37
C ARG A 37 7.85 -14.67 1.12
N SER A 38 8.51 -14.20 2.18
CA SER A 38 9.73 -13.40 2.09
C SER A 38 10.86 -14.19 1.42
N ARG A 39 11.01 -15.48 1.74
CA ARG A 39 11.97 -16.37 1.10
C ARG A 39 11.65 -16.57 -0.39
N LYS A 40 10.39 -16.86 -0.74
CA LYS A 40 9.94 -16.97 -2.14
C LYS A 40 10.19 -15.69 -2.92
N ARG A 41 9.97 -14.51 -2.31
CA ARG A 41 10.34 -13.22 -2.91
C ARG A 41 11.83 -13.09 -3.13
N ARG A 42 12.68 -13.50 -2.18
CA ARG A 42 14.14 -13.42 -2.31
C ARG A 42 14.71 -14.41 -3.34
N GLU A 43 14.09 -15.58 -3.49
CA GLU A 43 14.40 -16.54 -4.56
C GLU A 43 13.84 -16.09 -5.93
N GLY A 44 12.71 -15.36 -5.93
CA GLY A 44 12.11 -14.75 -7.12
C GLY A 44 12.58 -13.31 -7.44
N GLU A 45 13.47 -12.70 -6.65
CA GLU A 45 13.95 -11.32 -6.86
C GLU A 45 14.96 -11.20 -8.02
N ILE A 46 15.30 -12.30 -8.70
CA ILE A 46 15.96 -12.24 -10.01
C ILE A 46 14.94 -11.99 -11.14
N ASP A 47 13.62 -12.14 -10.90
CA ASP A 47 12.61 -11.88 -11.93
C ASP A 47 11.98 -10.49 -11.76
N ARG A 48 12.83 -9.46 -11.83
CA ARG A 48 12.41 -8.05 -11.94
C ARG A 48 11.98 -7.71 -13.39
N TYR A 49 11.87 -8.72 -14.26
CA TYR A 49 11.40 -8.61 -15.64
C TYR A 49 10.23 -9.57 -15.87
N THR A 50 9.24 -9.57 -14.98
CA THR A 50 7.90 -9.89 -15.45
C THR A 50 7.52 -8.72 -16.36
N GLU A 51 7.70 -8.90 -17.67
CA GLU A 51 7.21 -7.99 -18.71
C GLU A 51 5.80 -7.56 -18.33
N ASP A 52 5.63 -6.26 -18.15
CA ASP A 52 4.32 -5.62 -18.10
C ASP A 52 3.88 -5.46 -19.56
N PRO A 53 2.93 -6.26 -20.09
CA PRO A 53 2.45 -6.11 -21.46
C PRO A 53 1.64 -4.81 -21.66
N VAL A 54 1.50 -3.96 -20.63
CA VAL A 54 0.73 -2.71 -20.67
C VAL A 54 1.60 -1.49 -21.01
N TYR A 55 2.78 -1.69 -21.62
CA TYR A 55 3.58 -0.59 -22.18
C TYR A 55 3.79 -0.66 -23.71
N ASP A 56 3.05 -1.50 -24.44
CA ASP A 56 2.91 -1.37 -25.90
C ASP A 56 1.83 -0.33 -26.26
N ARG A 57 1.95 0.88 -25.70
CA ARG A 57 1.22 2.03 -26.22
C ARG A 57 2.24 2.93 -26.85
N ASP A 58 2.17 3.04 -28.19
CA ASP A 58 2.93 4.03 -28.94
C ASP A 58 2.90 5.38 -28.21
N PRO A 59 4.05 6.04 -28.03
CA PRO A 59 4.08 7.40 -27.52
C PRO A 59 3.07 8.23 -28.31
N PRO A 60 2.17 8.99 -27.66
CA PRO A 60 1.29 9.89 -28.39
C PRO A 60 2.15 10.80 -29.24
N ASP A 61 1.77 10.91 -30.51
CA ASP A 61 2.45 11.70 -31.52
C ASP A 61 2.70 13.12 -30.96
N PRO A 62 3.97 13.56 -30.79
CA PRO A 62 4.29 14.86 -30.22
C PRO A 62 3.79 16.02 -31.09
N ASP A 63 3.35 15.74 -32.32
CA ASP A 63 2.83 16.71 -33.27
C ASP A 63 1.29 16.70 -33.38
N ALA A 64 0.59 15.92 -32.55
CA ALA A 64 -0.87 16.00 -32.40
C ALA A 64 -1.25 17.23 -31.56
N ASP A 65 -1.20 18.37 -32.25
CA ASP A 65 -1.76 19.66 -31.89
C ASP A 65 -1.04 20.36 -30.73
N GLY A 66 -0.37 21.48 -31.08
CA GLY A 66 0.06 22.50 -30.13
C GLY A 66 -1.15 23.08 -29.38
N ALA A 67 -1.64 22.34 -28.40
CA ALA A 67 -2.71 22.74 -27.52
C ALA A 67 -2.17 23.91 -26.69
N ALA A 68 -2.64 25.10 -27.05
CA ALA A 68 -2.39 26.32 -26.32
C ALA A 68 -2.74 26.13 -24.83
N PRO A 69 -2.06 26.85 -23.91
CA PRO A 69 -2.41 26.83 -22.49
C PRO A 69 -3.91 27.02 -22.29
N ALA A 70 -4.52 26.16 -21.49
CA ALA A 70 -5.95 26.15 -21.24
C ALA A 70 -6.27 27.02 -20.02
N THR A 71 -7.10 28.03 -20.22
CA THR A 71 -7.67 28.82 -19.11
C THR A 71 -8.82 28.04 -18.48
N CYS A 72 -8.77 27.87 -17.16
CA CYS A 72 -9.81 27.15 -16.43
C CYS A 72 -11.16 27.89 -16.52
N PRO A 73 -12.24 27.22 -16.97
CA PRO A 73 -13.56 27.86 -17.08
C PRO A 73 -14.22 28.12 -15.71
N GLN A 74 -13.73 27.51 -14.62
CA GLN A 74 -14.29 27.69 -13.28
C GLN A 74 -13.61 28.80 -12.48
N CYS A 75 -12.27 28.86 -12.47
CA CYS A 75 -11.53 29.85 -11.66
C CYS A 75 -10.68 30.84 -12.48
N GLY A 76 -10.60 30.67 -13.80
CA GLY A 76 -9.82 31.56 -14.67
C GLY A 76 -8.30 31.33 -14.63
N ALA A 77 -7.80 30.35 -13.87
CA ALA A 77 -6.37 30.07 -13.80
C ALA A 77 -5.82 29.53 -15.13
N GLU A 78 -4.59 29.93 -15.49
CA GLU A 78 -3.87 29.38 -16.63
C GLU A 78 -3.25 28.02 -16.29
N ASN A 79 -3.52 27.02 -17.12
CA ASN A 79 -2.97 25.67 -16.98
C ASN A 79 -2.23 25.30 -18.26
N ALA A 80 -1.14 24.55 -18.10
CA ALA A 80 -0.44 23.98 -19.23
C ALA A 80 -1.28 22.84 -19.83
N SER A 81 -1.12 22.56 -21.12
CA SER A 81 -2.02 21.67 -21.87
C SER A 81 -1.92 20.19 -21.47
N GLU A 82 -0.88 19.81 -20.73
CA GLU A 82 -0.75 18.47 -20.16
C GLU A 82 -1.72 18.19 -19.00
N PHE A 83 -2.37 19.22 -18.44
CA PHE A 83 -3.28 19.06 -17.31
C PHE A 83 -4.72 18.81 -17.76
N ALA A 84 -5.30 17.70 -17.31
CA ALA A 84 -6.74 17.41 -17.49
C ALA A 84 -7.64 18.19 -16.50
N TYR A 85 -7.07 18.60 -15.36
CA TYR A 85 -7.76 19.30 -14.27
C TYR A 85 -7.01 20.56 -13.88
N CYS A 86 -7.74 21.58 -13.42
CA CYS A 86 -7.16 22.83 -12.97
C CYS A 86 -6.29 22.61 -11.72
N ARG A 87 -5.08 23.15 -11.72
CA ARG A 87 -4.17 23.07 -10.57
C ARG A 87 -4.60 23.88 -9.35
N GLU A 88 -5.53 24.83 -9.53
CA GLU A 88 -5.98 25.72 -8.45
C GLU A 88 -7.31 25.27 -7.83
N CYS A 89 -8.28 24.86 -8.65
CA CYS A 89 -9.63 24.52 -8.19
C CYS A 89 -10.06 23.07 -8.47
N ALA A 90 -9.19 22.26 -9.10
CA ALA A 90 -9.44 20.88 -9.49
C ALA A 90 -10.63 20.66 -10.45
N ALA A 91 -11.18 21.71 -11.05
CA ALA A 91 -12.22 21.59 -12.08
C ALA A 91 -11.68 20.96 -13.38
N PRO A 92 -12.49 20.19 -14.12
CA PRO A 92 -12.09 19.64 -15.41
C PRO A 92 -11.86 20.77 -16.43
N LEU A 93 -10.82 20.63 -17.26
CA LEU A 93 -10.46 21.60 -18.30
C LEU A 93 -11.02 21.25 -19.69
N GLY A 94 -11.46 19.99 -19.88
CA GLY A 94 -12.12 19.53 -21.10
C GLY A 94 -13.64 19.69 -21.06
N PRO A 95 -14.36 19.38 -22.16
CA PRO A 95 -15.82 19.33 -22.14
C PRO A 95 -16.27 18.39 -21.03
N ASN A 96 -17.10 18.90 -20.11
CA ASN A 96 -17.65 18.11 -19.01
C ASN A 96 -18.24 16.78 -19.54
N PRO A 97 -18.00 15.64 -18.86
CA PRO A 97 -18.63 14.38 -19.22
C PRO A 97 -20.15 14.41 -18.99
#